data_AF-A0A952GJA0-F1
#
_entry.id   AF-A0A952GJA0-F1
#
_cell.length_a   1.000
_cell.length_b   1.000
_cell.length_c   1.000
_cell.angle_alpha   90.00
_cell.angle_beta   90.00
_cell.angle_gamma   90.00
#
_symmetry.space_group_name_H-M   'P 1'
#
loop_
_entity.id
_entity.type
_entity.pdbx_description
1 polymer ?
#
loop_
_entity_poly.entity_id
_entity_poly.type
_entity_poly.pdbx_seq_one_letter_code
_entity_poly.pdbx_strand_id
1 'polypeptide(L)'
;MSPELRQLFHEEYRELRPRAPMPELHVRFRRFTSLNTTIRLRDGKLYVSLSDLLEAAPESVLRAIAHILIAKLYRKPILRLHADRYRRYTQSEPVSKMAEHIRQTRGRKRILTAKGRHYDLDEVFETLNRRFFHGLMGRPVLTWSGHNARRLLGHYDAAHNTIMISRVFDRPDTP
;
A
#
# COMPACT_ATOMS: atom_id res chain seq x y z
N MET A 1 18.63 10.72 -11.09
CA MET A 1 17.32 11.41 -11.03
C MET A 1 16.91 11.60 -12.48
N SER A 2 15.84 10.96 -12.97
CA SER A 2 15.41 11.10 -14.37
C SER A 2 15.02 12.57 -14.62
N PRO A 3 15.75 13.33 -15.47
CA PRO A 3 15.42 14.71 -15.80
C PRO A 3 14.01 14.84 -16.38
N GLU A 4 13.58 13.82 -17.13
CA GLU A 4 12.28 13.72 -17.78
C GLU A 4 11.15 13.76 -16.76
N LEU A 5 11.27 13.01 -15.65
CA LEU A 5 10.24 12.99 -14.61
C LEU A 5 10.05 14.35 -13.93
N ARG A 6 11.14 15.08 -13.67
CA ARG A 6 11.05 16.43 -13.09
C ARG A 6 10.34 17.39 -14.05
N GLN A 7 10.61 17.26 -15.35
CA GLN A 7 9.98 18.08 -16.38
C GLN A 7 8.45 17.85 -16.42
N LEU A 8 7.99 16.60 -16.34
CA LEU A 8 6.55 16.29 -16.26
C LEU A 8 5.87 17.01 -15.09
N PHE A 9 6.44 16.94 -13.89
CA PHE A 9 5.87 17.63 -12.73
C PHE A 9 5.88 19.15 -12.87
N HIS A 10 6.89 19.70 -13.55
CA HIS A 10 6.97 21.13 -13.81
C HIS A 10 5.89 21.60 -14.79
N GLU A 11 5.67 20.86 -15.88
CA GLU A 11 4.63 21.11 -16.87
C GLU A 11 3.23 21.05 -16.23
N GLU A 12 2.93 19.96 -15.53
CA GLU A 12 1.64 19.77 -14.85
C GLU A 12 1.40 20.81 -13.75
N TYR A 13 2.45 21.26 -13.06
CA TYR A 13 2.34 22.35 -12.10
C TYR A 13 1.94 23.65 -12.79
N ARG A 14 2.57 23.96 -13.93
CA ARG A 14 2.30 25.20 -14.67
C ARG A 14 0.90 25.18 -15.27
N GLU A 15 0.45 24.04 -15.79
CA GLU A 15 -0.92 23.88 -16.32
C GLU A 15 -1.97 24.13 -15.22
N LEU A 16 -1.79 23.53 -14.04
CA LEU A 16 -2.73 23.70 -12.92
C LEU A 16 -2.61 25.06 -12.21
N ARG A 17 -1.43 25.70 -12.28
CA ARG A 17 -1.12 26.96 -11.58
C ARG A 17 -0.30 27.92 -12.46
N PRO A 18 -0.88 28.47 -13.54
CA PRO A 18 -0.13 29.24 -14.54
C PRO A 18 0.58 30.47 -13.95
N ARG A 19 -0.09 31.17 -13.02
CA ARG A 19 0.38 32.42 -12.40
C ARG A 19 1.15 32.23 -11.09
N ALA A 20 1.25 31.01 -10.58
CA ALA A 20 1.97 30.78 -9.31
C ALA A 20 3.49 30.76 -9.55
N PRO A 21 4.31 31.16 -8.55
CA PRO A 21 5.74 30.93 -8.61
C PRO A 21 6.02 29.42 -8.71
N MET A 22 7.05 29.06 -9.46
CA MET A 22 7.49 27.66 -9.57
C MET A 22 8.29 27.30 -8.31
N PRO A 23 7.81 26.37 -7.47
CA PRO A 23 8.57 25.91 -6.33
C PRO A 23 9.74 25.04 -6.78
N GLU A 24 10.75 24.92 -5.92
CA GLU A 24 11.78 23.90 -6.09
C GLU A 24 11.14 22.50 -6.00
N LEU A 25 11.39 21.67 -7.01
CA LEU A 25 10.79 20.35 -7.18
C LEU A 25 11.82 19.25 -6.91
N HIS A 26 11.59 18.47 -5.86
CA HIS A 26 12.33 17.26 -5.55
C HIS A 26 11.48 16.04 -5.84
N VAL A 27 11.65 15.46 -7.03
CA VAL A 27 10.93 14.26 -7.48
C VAL A 27 11.89 13.08 -7.52
N ARG A 28 11.50 11.97 -6.90
CA ARG A 28 12.32 10.75 -6.88
C ARG A 28 11.48 9.48 -6.77
N PHE A 29 12.02 8.41 -7.32
CA PHE A 29 11.58 7.06 -6.99
C PHE A 29 12.15 6.63 -5.63
N ARG A 30 11.36 5.89 -4.87
CA ARG A 30 11.74 5.31 -3.59
C ARG A 30 11.28 3.86 -3.55
N ARG A 31 12.06 3.05 -2.83
CA ARG A 31 11.75 1.64 -2.58
C ARG A 31 10.56 1.55 -1.62
N PHE A 32 9.36 1.40 -2.17
CA PHE A 32 8.14 1.17 -1.39
C PHE A 32 7.77 -0.33 -1.42
N THR A 33 6.83 -0.71 -0.55
CA THR A 33 6.24 -2.06 -0.48
C THR A 33 4.95 -2.19 -1.31
N SER A 34 4.53 -1.12 -1.98
CA SER A 34 3.33 -1.01 -2.81
C SER A 34 3.48 0.17 -3.78
N LEU A 35 2.51 0.39 -4.68
CA LEU A 35 2.44 1.50 -5.64
C LEU A 35 2.21 2.89 -5.00
N ASN A 36 2.72 3.12 -3.80
CA ASN A 36 2.52 4.34 -3.05
C ASN A 36 3.11 5.55 -3.77
N THR A 37 2.39 6.65 -3.70
CA THR A 37 2.81 7.95 -4.20
C THR A 37 2.50 9.00 -3.14
N THR A 38 3.43 9.95 -2.96
CA THR A 38 3.30 11.00 -1.94
C THR A 38 3.75 12.33 -2.52
N ILE A 39 3.07 13.39 -2.11
CA ILE A 39 3.42 14.78 -2.42
C ILE A 39 3.21 15.63 -1.17
N ARG A 40 4.14 16.56 -0.93
CA ARG A 40 4.04 17.49 0.20
C ARG A 40 4.77 18.80 -0.13
N LEU A 41 4.22 19.90 0.35
CA LEU A 41 4.86 21.21 0.34
C LEU A 41 5.49 21.44 1.71
N ARG A 42 6.80 21.72 1.75
CA ARG A 42 7.53 22.03 2.98
C ARG A 42 8.57 23.10 2.68
N ASP A 43 8.59 24.17 3.47
CA ASP A 43 9.55 25.28 3.33
C ASP A 43 9.59 25.87 1.90
N GLY A 44 8.43 25.97 1.25
CA GLY A 44 8.31 26.44 -0.15
C GLY A 44 8.75 25.44 -1.22
N LYS A 45 9.19 24.24 -0.83
CA LYS A 45 9.68 23.18 -1.74
C LYS A 45 8.68 22.04 -1.86
N LEU A 46 8.52 21.52 -3.06
CA LEU A 46 7.71 20.35 -3.34
C LEU A 46 8.54 19.08 -3.27
N TYR A 47 8.14 18.17 -2.38
CA TYR A 47 8.72 16.84 -2.28
C TYR A 47 7.73 15.81 -2.79
N VAL A 48 8.12 15.14 -3.86
CA VAL A 48 7.36 14.05 -4.45
C VAL A 48 8.16 12.77 -4.27
N SER A 49 7.50 11.70 -3.84
CA SER A 49 8.10 10.37 -3.79
C SER A 49 7.14 9.35 -4.36
N LEU A 50 7.61 8.68 -5.41
CA LEU A 50 6.88 7.65 -6.15
C LEU A 50 7.47 6.27 -5.84
N SER A 51 6.66 5.23 -5.88
CA SER A 51 7.14 3.84 -5.90
C SER A 51 8.09 3.59 -7.05
N ASP A 52 9.20 2.91 -6.76
CA ASP A 52 10.14 2.40 -7.77
C ASP A 52 9.47 1.46 -8.77
N LEU A 53 8.40 0.78 -8.37
CA LEU A 53 7.49 0.06 -9.29
C LEU A 53 6.94 0.91 -10.45
N LEU A 54 6.92 2.23 -10.33
CA LEU A 54 6.42 3.15 -11.35
C LEU A 54 7.54 3.67 -12.26
N GLU A 55 8.80 3.26 -12.05
CA GLU A 55 9.94 3.77 -12.81
C GLU A 55 9.88 3.35 -14.29
N ALA A 56 9.39 2.14 -14.56
CA ALA A 56 9.13 1.64 -15.91
C ALA A 56 7.75 2.04 -16.45
N ALA A 57 7.00 2.91 -15.76
CA ALA A 57 5.69 3.32 -16.23
C ALA A 57 5.82 4.19 -17.49
N PRO A 58 4.91 4.04 -18.47
CA PRO A 58 4.88 4.93 -19.63
C PRO A 58 4.79 6.40 -19.20
N GLU A 59 5.42 7.30 -19.96
CA GLU A 59 5.40 8.75 -19.66
C GLU A 59 3.96 9.26 -19.46
N SER A 60 3.03 8.77 -20.28
CA SER A 60 1.61 9.10 -20.21
C SER A 60 0.97 8.81 -18.85
N VAL A 61 1.46 7.78 -18.14
CA VAL A 61 1.06 7.40 -16.78
C VAL A 61 1.78 8.25 -15.74
N LEU A 62 3.08 8.49 -15.90
CA LEU A 62 3.85 9.39 -15.02
C LEU A 62 3.27 10.80 -15.01
N ARG A 63 2.87 11.30 -16.18
CA ARG A 63 2.15 12.57 -16.36
C ARG A 63 0.80 12.57 -15.63
N ALA A 64 0.04 11.47 -15.74
CA ALA A 64 -1.21 11.33 -14.99
C ALA A 64 -1.00 11.33 -13.47
N ILE A 65 0.06 10.70 -12.97
CA ILE A 65 0.44 10.73 -11.55
C ILE A 65 0.77 12.17 -11.12
N ALA A 66 1.57 12.89 -11.92
CA ALA A 66 1.90 14.29 -11.66
C ALA A 66 0.65 15.17 -11.55
N HIS A 67 -0.26 15.10 -12.53
CA HIS A 67 -1.56 15.79 -12.48
C HIS A 67 -2.32 15.50 -11.19
N ILE A 68 -2.51 14.20 -10.88
CA ILE A 68 -3.29 13.76 -9.71
C ILE A 68 -2.67 14.29 -8.41
N LEU A 69 -1.35 14.20 -8.25
CA LEU A 69 -0.67 14.61 -7.04
C LEU A 69 -0.72 16.13 -6.84
N ILE A 70 -0.43 16.90 -7.89
CA ILE A 70 -0.47 18.37 -7.81
C ILE A 70 -1.90 18.86 -7.59
N ALA A 71 -2.88 18.27 -8.29
CA ALA A 71 -4.29 18.60 -8.11
C ALA A 71 -4.74 18.31 -6.67
N LYS A 72 -4.37 17.16 -6.09
CA LYS A 72 -4.65 16.83 -4.68
C LYS A 72 -4.00 17.83 -3.72
N LEU A 73 -2.73 18.17 -3.92
CA LEU A 73 -2.01 19.09 -3.04
C LEU A 73 -2.68 20.47 -2.98
N TYR A 74 -3.12 20.99 -4.13
CA TYR A 74 -3.70 22.33 -4.25
C TYR A 74 -5.24 22.33 -4.32
N ARG A 75 -5.89 21.19 -4.01
CA ARG A 75 -7.35 21.03 -4.03
C ARG A 75 -8.00 21.47 -5.35
N LYS A 76 -7.34 21.16 -6.47
CA LYS A 76 -7.84 21.39 -7.84
C LYS A 76 -8.59 20.15 -8.36
N PRO A 77 -9.47 20.30 -9.35
CA PRO A 77 -10.13 19.16 -9.97
C PRO A 77 -9.13 18.22 -10.65
N ILE A 78 -9.33 16.92 -10.47
CA ILE A 78 -8.55 15.88 -11.16
C ILE A 78 -9.25 15.60 -12.49
N LEU A 79 -8.53 15.74 -13.61
CA LEU A 79 -9.10 15.43 -14.93
C LEU A 79 -9.35 13.92 -15.03
N ARG A 80 -10.53 13.56 -15.53
CA ARG A 80 -10.97 12.15 -15.63
C ARG A 80 -9.99 11.30 -16.43
N LEU A 81 -9.46 11.85 -17.54
CA LEU A 81 -8.45 11.18 -18.36
C LEU A 81 -7.24 10.70 -17.55
N HIS A 82 -6.70 11.53 -16.66
CA HIS A 82 -5.55 11.16 -15.82
C HIS A 82 -5.94 10.14 -14.75
N ALA A 83 -7.09 10.33 -14.09
CA ALA A 83 -7.59 9.37 -13.10
C ALA A 83 -7.79 7.97 -13.72
N ASP A 84 -8.41 7.90 -14.89
CA ASP A 84 -8.70 6.64 -15.59
C ASP A 84 -7.44 6.00 -16.14
N ARG A 85 -6.48 6.79 -16.65
CA ARG A 85 -5.19 6.28 -17.13
C ARG A 85 -4.38 5.68 -15.99
N TYR A 86 -4.25 6.39 -14.88
CA TYR A 86 -3.54 5.88 -13.70
C TYR A 86 -4.23 4.64 -13.15
N ARG A 87 -5.57 4.66 -12.99
CA ARG A 87 -6.35 3.52 -12.53
C ARG A 87 -6.11 2.28 -13.40
N ARG A 88 -6.28 2.38 -14.72
CA ARG A 88 -6.07 1.26 -15.65
C ARG A 88 -4.65 0.69 -15.56
N TYR A 89 -3.64 1.56 -15.46
CA TYR A 89 -2.27 1.09 -15.30
C TYR A 89 -2.09 0.30 -13.99
N THR A 90 -2.54 0.86 -12.86
CA THR A 90 -2.42 0.20 -11.56
C THR A 90 -3.22 -1.10 -11.43
N GLN A 91 -4.31 -1.23 -12.19
CA GLN A 91 -5.17 -2.42 -12.22
C GLN A 91 -4.77 -3.42 -13.31
N SER A 92 -3.79 -3.10 -14.15
CA SER A 92 -3.32 -4.05 -15.16
C SER A 92 -2.72 -5.28 -14.48
N GLU A 93 -2.91 -6.45 -15.09
CA GLU A 93 -2.41 -7.72 -14.55
C GLU A 93 -0.89 -7.70 -14.29
N PRO A 94 -0.03 -7.21 -15.21
CA PRO A 94 1.42 -7.19 -14.98
C PRO A 94 1.81 -6.33 -13.77
N VAL A 95 1.19 -5.14 -13.64
CA VAL A 95 1.48 -4.20 -12.55
C VAL A 95 0.95 -4.75 -11.22
N SER A 96 -0.23 -5.36 -11.23
CA SER A 96 -0.81 -5.97 -10.03
C SER A 96 0.04 -7.13 -9.52
N LYS A 97 0.47 -8.04 -10.40
CA LYS A 97 1.37 -9.14 -10.06
C LYS A 97 2.73 -8.63 -9.54
N MET A 98 3.29 -7.62 -10.20
CA MET A 98 4.54 -6.99 -9.77
C MET A 98 4.41 -6.38 -8.36
N ALA A 99 3.32 -5.63 -8.12
CA ALA A 99 3.06 -5.01 -6.82
C ALA A 99 2.85 -6.05 -5.72
N GLU A 100 2.15 -7.14 -6.02
CA GLU A 100 1.97 -8.25 -5.09
C GLU A 100 3.30 -8.94 -4.77
N HIS A 101 4.10 -9.28 -5.77
CA HIS A 101 5.42 -9.88 -5.56
C HIS A 101 6.36 -8.98 -4.73
N ILE A 102 6.36 -7.67 -4.99
CA ILE A 102 7.13 -6.72 -4.17
C ILE A 102 6.58 -6.63 -2.74
N ARG A 103 5.26 -6.68 -2.55
CA ARG A 103 4.67 -6.72 -1.21
C ARG A 103 5.07 -7.99 -0.45
N GLN A 104 5.16 -9.14 -1.12
CA GLN A 104 5.63 -10.40 -0.53
C GLN A 104 7.11 -10.36 -0.14
N THR A 105 7.97 -9.83 -1.04
CA THR A 105 9.43 -9.86 -0.86
C THR A 105 9.97 -8.73 0.02
N ARG A 106 9.34 -7.55 -0.03
CA ARG A 106 9.79 -6.35 0.71
C ARG A 106 8.91 -6.01 1.89
N GLY A 107 7.66 -6.48 1.89
CA GLY A 107 6.78 -6.35 3.04
C GLY A 107 7.33 -7.15 4.21
N ARG A 108 7.12 -6.63 5.41
CA ARG A 108 7.35 -7.38 6.63
C ARG A 108 6.04 -7.43 7.38
N LYS A 109 5.49 -8.61 7.58
CA LYS A 109 4.43 -8.82 8.57
C LYS A 109 5.08 -9.15 9.90
N ARG A 110 4.74 -8.39 10.95
CA ARG A 110 5.22 -8.69 12.31
C ARG A 110 4.50 -9.93 12.81
N ILE A 111 5.17 -11.06 12.73
CA ILE A 111 4.75 -12.34 13.31
C ILE A 111 5.29 -12.38 14.73
N LEU A 112 4.40 -12.51 15.71
CA LEU A 112 4.76 -12.64 17.12
C LEU A 112 4.75 -14.11 17.53
N THR A 113 3.58 -14.62 17.91
CA THR A 113 3.38 -16.01 18.32
C THR A 113 1.94 -16.41 18.07
N ALA A 114 1.71 -17.69 17.76
CA ALA A 114 0.38 -18.31 17.75
C ALA A 114 -0.11 -18.64 19.18
N LYS A 115 0.81 -18.79 20.13
CA LYS A 115 0.53 -19.11 21.53
C LYS A 115 0.17 -17.86 22.32
N GLY A 116 -1.08 -17.77 22.73
CA GLY A 116 -1.59 -16.79 23.67
C GLY A 116 -1.34 -17.22 25.11
N ARG A 117 -1.88 -16.45 26.06
CA ARG A 117 -1.95 -16.81 27.48
C ARG A 117 -3.01 -17.89 27.75
N HIS A 118 -4.10 -17.87 26.98
CA HIS A 118 -5.25 -18.75 27.17
C HIS A 118 -5.52 -19.66 25.97
N TYR A 119 -5.22 -19.22 24.75
CA TYR A 119 -5.46 -20.01 23.54
C TYR A 119 -4.21 -20.15 22.67
N ASP A 120 -4.02 -21.34 22.09
CA ASP A 120 -3.11 -21.55 20.96
C ASP A 120 -3.91 -21.43 19.65
N LEU A 121 -3.56 -20.44 18.83
CA LEU A 121 -4.21 -20.23 17.54
C LEU A 121 -4.01 -21.42 16.60
N ASP A 122 -2.90 -22.16 16.72
CA ASP A 122 -2.66 -23.35 15.91
C ASP A 122 -3.69 -24.44 16.23
N GLU A 123 -3.96 -24.68 17.50
CA GLU A 123 -4.95 -25.66 17.95
C GLU A 123 -6.37 -25.26 17.56
N VAL A 124 -6.70 -23.96 17.71
CA VAL A 124 -7.98 -23.39 17.27
C VAL A 124 -8.15 -23.59 15.77
N PHE A 125 -7.13 -23.29 14.97
CA PHE A 125 -7.19 -23.48 13.52
C PHE A 125 -7.40 -24.94 13.15
N GLU A 126 -6.64 -25.88 13.71
CA GLU A 126 -6.80 -27.30 13.38
C GLU A 126 -8.17 -27.86 13.78
N THR A 127 -8.74 -27.36 14.87
CA THR A 127 -10.10 -27.71 15.29
C THR A 127 -11.14 -27.21 14.27
N LEU A 128 -11.02 -25.95 13.84
CA LEU A 128 -11.90 -25.37 12.82
C LEU A 128 -11.70 -26.03 11.45
N ASN A 129 -10.46 -26.31 11.06
CA ASN A 129 -10.09 -26.95 9.80
C ASN A 129 -10.71 -28.35 9.70
N ARG A 130 -10.61 -29.16 10.77
CA ARG A 130 -11.25 -30.48 10.81
C ARG A 130 -12.77 -30.41 10.77
N ARG A 131 -13.36 -29.50 11.56
CA ARG A 131 -14.83 -29.41 11.70
C ARG A 131 -15.52 -28.88 10.45
N PHE A 132 -14.94 -27.88 9.80
CA PHE A 132 -15.61 -27.14 8.73
C PHE A 132 -14.99 -27.35 7.35
N PHE A 133 -13.75 -27.84 7.28
CA PHE A 133 -13.00 -27.96 6.02
C PHE A 133 -12.41 -29.36 5.83
N HIS A 134 -12.86 -30.36 6.61
CA HIS A 134 -12.40 -31.75 6.55
C HIS A 134 -10.88 -31.94 6.68
N GLY A 135 -10.19 -30.97 7.30
CA GLY A 135 -8.73 -30.98 7.41
C GLY A 135 -7.98 -30.67 6.10
N LEU A 136 -8.68 -30.17 5.07
CA LEU A 136 -8.10 -29.94 3.75
C LEU A 136 -7.48 -28.55 3.57
N MET A 137 -7.68 -27.60 4.49
CA MET A 137 -6.99 -26.31 4.39
C MET A 137 -5.54 -26.41 4.85
N GLY A 138 -4.63 -25.92 4.02
CA GLY A 138 -3.24 -25.70 4.43
C GLY A 138 -3.16 -24.62 5.51
N ARG A 139 -2.46 -24.91 6.61
CA ARG A 139 -2.37 -24.00 7.74
C ARG A 139 -1.57 -22.74 7.38
N PRO A 140 -2.17 -21.53 7.48
CA PRO A 140 -1.44 -20.28 7.32
C PRO A 140 -0.58 -20.01 8.55
N VAL A 141 0.31 -19.02 8.47
CA VAL A 141 0.98 -18.51 9.67
C VAL A 141 -0.05 -17.82 10.56
N LEU A 142 -0.16 -18.26 11.81
CA LEU A 142 -1.09 -17.70 12.79
C LEU A 142 -0.35 -16.82 13.79
N THR A 143 -0.92 -15.66 14.09
CA THR A 143 -0.27 -14.76 15.04
C THR A 143 -1.24 -13.87 15.80
N TRP A 144 -0.99 -13.70 17.09
CA TRP A 144 -1.67 -12.69 17.88
C TRP A 144 -1.18 -11.27 17.53
N SER A 145 -2.09 -10.31 17.52
CA SER A 145 -1.73 -8.89 17.45
C SER A 145 -0.88 -8.48 18.64
N GLY A 146 0.06 -7.54 18.47
CA GLY A 146 0.95 -7.12 19.55
C GLY A 146 0.28 -6.38 20.71
N HIS A 147 -0.91 -5.84 20.51
CA HIS A 147 -1.71 -5.13 21.51
C HIS A 147 -3.18 -5.53 21.38
N ASN A 148 -4.03 -5.14 22.33
CA ASN A 148 -5.47 -5.38 22.31
C ASN A 148 -6.18 -4.51 21.26
N ALA A 149 -6.06 -4.89 19.98
CA ALA A 149 -6.65 -4.17 18.86
C ALA A 149 -8.18 -4.37 18.84
N ARG A 150 -8.94 -3.32 19.17
CA ARG A 150 -10.42 -3.39 19.21
C ARG A 150 -11.09 -3.03 17.87
N ARG A 151 -10.35 -2.41 16.94
CA ARG A 151 -10.87 -1.96 15.63
C ARG A 151 -10.66 -2.97 14.50
N LEU A 152 -9.70 -3.88 14.65
CA LEU A 152 -9.40 -4.94 13.70
C LEU A 152 -9.20 -6.23 14.50
N LEU A 153 -10.22 -7.08 14.49
CA LEU A 153 -10.32 -8.27 15.33
C LEU A 153 -9.63 -9.48 14.70
N GLY A 154 -9.56 -9.52 13.37
CA GLY A 154 -8.80 -10.50 12.61
C GLY A 154 -8.48 -9.98 11.21
N HIS A 155 -7.36 -10.42 10.63
CA HIS A 155 -6.98 -10.04 9.26
C HIS A 155 -6.10 -11.11 8.60
N TYR A 156 -6.52 -11.57 7.43
CA TYR A 156 -5.72 -12.39 6.54
C TYR A 156 -4.89 -11.53 5.59
N ASP A 157 -3.57 -11.74 5.59
CA ASP A 157 -2.65 -11.14 4.63
C ASP A 157 -2.14 -12.19 3.66
N ALA A 158 -2.68 -12.18 2.44
CA ALA A 158 -2.33 -13.10 1.38
C ALA A 158 -0.84 -13.04 1.01
N ALA A 159 -0.22 -11.86 1.08
CA ALA A 159 1.19 -11.69 0.71
C ALA A 159 2.16 -12.47 1.64
N HIS A 160 1.72 -12.80 2.85
CA HIS A 160 2.54 -13.57 3.79
C HIS A 160 1.83 -14.85 4.24
N ASN A 161 0.73 -15.24 3.57
CA ASN A 161 -0.18 -16.31 3.99
C ASN A 161 -0.38 -16.34 5.51
N THR A 162 -0.74 -15.19 6.11
CA THR A 162 -0.76 -15.02 7.57
C THR A 162 -2.11 -14.53 8.04
N ILE A 163 -2.72 -15.22 9.00
CA ILE A 163 -3.89 -14.75 9.74
C ILE A 163 -3.41 -14.11 11.05
N MET A 164 -3.71 -12.83 11.24
CA MET A 164 -3.55 -12.17 12.54
C MET A 164 -4.89 -12.17 13.27
N ILE A 165 -4.91 -12.55 14.54
CA ILE A 165 -6.07 -12.43 15.43
C ILE A 165 -5.76 -11.43 16.55
N SER A 166 -6.75 -10.62 16.92
CA SER A 166 -6.57 -9.63 18.00
C SER A 166 -6.42 -10.30 19.36
N ARG A 167 -5.41 -9.88 20.13
CA ARG A 167 -5.19 -10.35 21.51
C ARG A 167 -6.32 -10.01 22.48
N VAL A 168 -7.30 -9.20 22.06
CA VAL A 168 -8.53 -8.97 22.85
C VAL A 168 -9.31 -10.27 23.12
N PHE A 169 -9.12 -11.31 22.30
CA PHE A 169 -9.73 -12.62 22.48
C PHE A 169 -8.90 -13.59 23.33
N ASP A 170 -7.65 -13.26 23.65
CA ASP A 170 -6.78 -14.11 24.46
C ASP A 170 -7.05 -13.90 25.95
N ARG A 171 -8.21 -14.36 26.41
CA ARG A 171 -8.73 -14.21 27.77
C ARG A 171 -9.65 -15.39 28.12
N PRO A 172 -9.79 -15.77 29.40
CA PRO A 172 -10.52 -16.98 29.78
C PRO A 172 -12.02 -16.88 29.48
N ASP A 173 -12.58 -15.66 29.43
CA ASP A 173 -14.01 -15.43 29.18
C ASP A 173 -14.37 -15.38 27.69
N THR A 174 -13.45 -15.70 26.80
CA THR A 174 -13.76 -15.83 25.37
C THR A 174 -14.58 -17.11 25.17
N PRO A 175 -15.73 -17.06 24.47
CA PRO A 175 -16.62 -18.22 24.30
C PRO A 175 -15.96 -19.41 23.59
#